data_AF-Q7QGA7-F1
#
_entry.id   AF-Q7QGA7-F1
#
_cell.length_a   1.000
_cell.length_b   1.000
_cell.length_c   1.000
_cell.angle_alpha   90.00
_cell.angle_beta   90.00
_cell.angle_gamma   90.00
#
_symmetry.space_group_name_H-M   'P 1'
#
loop_
_entity.id
_entity.type
_entity.pdbx_description
1 polymer ?
#
loop_
_entity_poly.entity_id
_entity_poly.type
_entity_poly.pdbx_seq_one_letter_code
_entity_poly.pdbx_strand_id
1 'polypeptide(L)'
;MASDGGEAKLLFFPEGTRGNGDKLLPLKKGCFHVAVESQAFIQPVVISKYHFLKSKAKIFKRGQNIIKILPEVSCAGLSKDDIPALMERVQKMMQREYEQLSEESLSINNISEVH
;
A
#
# COMPACT_ATOMS: atom_id res chain seq x y z
N MET A 1 33.01 -15.60 -13.76
CA MET A 1 32.87 -14.93 -12.45
C MET A 1 31.44 -14.45 -12.35
N ALA A 2 30.56 -15.23 -11.72
CA ALA A 2 29.23 -14.76 -11.36
C ALA A 2 29.39 -14.01 -10.04
N SER A 3 29.12 -12.70 -10.04
CA SER A 3 29.09 -11.92 -8.81
C SER A 3 28.01 -12.48 -7.89
N ASP A 4 28.39 -12.76 -6.65
CA ASP A 4 27.52 -13.04 -5.51
C ASP A 4 26.68 -11.79 -5.18
N GLY A 5 25.77 -11.43 -6.08
CA GLY A 5 24.88 -10.29 -5.95
C GLY A 5 23.68 -10.71 -5.10
N GLY A 6 23.71 -10.38 -3.81
CA GLY A 6 22.61 -10.69 -2.91
C GLY A 6 21.28 -10.10 -3.39
N GLU A 7 20.21 -10.90 -3.34
CA GLU A 7 18.85 -10.44 -3.62
C GLU A 7 18.36 -9.54 -2.47
N ALA A 8 18.28 -8.23 -2.72
CA ALA A 8 17.76 -7.27 -1.76
C ALA A 8 16.23 -7.17 -1.84
N LYS A 9 15.55 -7.37 -0.70
CA LYS A 9 14.11 -7.11 -0.58
C LYS A 9 13.89 -5.64 -0.22
N LEU A 10 13.11 -4.93 -1.04
CA LEU A 10 12.81 -3.52 -0.83
C LEU A 10 11.37 -3.34 -0.34
N LEU A 11 11.19 -2.50 0.67
CA LEU A 11 9.89 -2.06 1.17
C LEU A 11 9.68 -0.59 0.83
N PHE A 12 8.60 -0.30 0.09
CA PHE A 12 8.22 1.06 -0.26
C PHE A 12 6.87 1.42 0.34
N PHE A 13 6.74 2.67 0.77
CA PHE A 13 5.43 3.31 0.99
C PHE A 13 5.15 4.19 -0.24
N PRO A 14 4.40 3.69 -1.24
CA PRO A 14 4.33 4.34 -2.55
C PRO A 14 3.64 5.72 -2.51
N GLU A 15 2.83 6.02 -1.49
CA GLU A 15 2.25 7.36 -1.24
C GLU A 15 3.31 8.39 -0.77
N GLY A 16 4.38 7.92 -0.13
CA GLY A 16 5.48 8.72 0.39
C GLY A 16 5.14 9.62 1.60
N THR A 17 3.93 9.52 2.13
CA THR A 17 3.50 10.11 3.41
C THR A 17 2.27 9.35 3.93
N ARG A 18 1.88 9.58 5.18
CA ARG A 18 0.68 8.98 5.77
C ARG A 18 -0.58 9.76 5.36
N GLY A 19 -1.55 9.08 4.77
CA GLY A 19 -2.91 9.58 4.58
C GLY A 19 -3.74 9.53 5.88
N ASN A 20 -4.77 10.37 5.98
CA ASN A 20 -5.78 10.34 7.06
C ASN A 20 -7.23 10.24 6.53
N GLY A 21 -7.39 10.10 5.21
CA GLY A 21 -8.70 10.04 4.55
C GLY A 21 -9.18 8.62 4.32
N ASP A 22 -10.32 8.51 3.63
CA ASP A 22 -10.95 7.24 3.26
C ASP A 22 -10.42 6.68 1.94
N LYS A 23 -9.44 7.35 1.34
CA LYS A 23 -8.74 6.91 0.14
C LYS A 23 -7.23 6.97 0.32
N LEU A 24 -6.54 6.08 -0.39
CA LEU A 24 -5.10 6.13 -0.57
C LEU A 24 -4.73 7.42 -1.32
N LEU A 25 -3.61 8.02 -0.96
CA LEU A 25 -3.00 9.13 -1.69
C LEU A 25 -2.49 8.63 -3.06
N PRO A 26 -2.23 9.55 -4.00
CA PRO A 26 -1.60 9.21 -5.27
C PRO A 26 -0.26 8.50 -5.06
N LEU A 27 -0.04 7.41 -5.81
CA LEU A 27 1.21 6.66 -5.75
C LEU A 27 2.32 7.38 -6.53
N LYS A 28 3.54 7.35 -5.99
CA LYS A 28 4.75 7.89 -6.61
C LYS A 28 5.41 6.86 -7.52
N LYS A 29 5.93 7.32 -8.67
CA LYS A 29 6.50 6.48 -9.74
C LYS A 29 7.78 5.72 -9.35
N GLY A 30 8.56 6.23 -8.38
CA GLY A 30 9.93 5.75 -8.12
C GLY A 30 10.03 4.24 -7.86
N CYS A 31 9.16 3.69 -7.01
CA CYS A 31 9.17 2.26 -6.71
C CYS A 31 8.77 1.39 -7.93
N PHE A 32 7.92 1.90 -8.82
CA PHE A 32 7.51 1.20 -10.04
C PHE A 32 8.63 1.20 -11.09
N HIS A 33 9.43 2.28 -11.16
CA HIS A 33 10.65 2.26 -11.97
C HIS A 33 11.61 1.17 -11.50
N VAL A 34 11.86 1.07 -10.19
CA VAL A 34 12.73 0.04 -9.63
C VAL A 34 12.20 -1.36 -9.95
N ALA A 35 10.90 -1.61 -9.76
CA ALA A 35 10.29 -2.92 -10.03
C ALA A 35 10.36 -3.30 -11.53
N VAL A 36 10.07 -2.38 -12.44
CA VAL A 36 10.17 -2.62 -13.89
C VAL A 36 11.61 -2.78 -14.33
N GLU A 37 12.55 -1.94 -13.90
CA GLU A 37 13.97 -2.05 -14.29
C GLU A 37 14.63 -3.33 -13.77
N SER A 38 14.20 -3.83 -12.61
CA SER A 38 14.65 -5.10 -12.05
C SER A 38 13.83 -6.32 -12.50
N GLN A 39 12.75 -6.11 -13.28
CA GLN A 39 11.80 -7.16 -13.69
C GLN A 39 11.26 -7.97 -12.48
N ALA A 40 11.14 -7.32 -11.33
CA ALA A 40 10.76 -7.94 -10.07
C ALA A 40 9.23 -8.08 -9.91
N PHE A 41 8.82 -8.85 -8.90
CA PHE A 41 7.44 -8.86 -8.45
C PHE A 41 7.17 -7.68 -7.51
N ILE A 42 6.01 -7.04 -7.67
CA ILE A 42 5.45 -6.13 -6.67
C ILE A 42 4.53 -6.95 -5.78
N GLN A 43 4.76 -6.92 -4.47
CA GLN A 43 3.89 -7.55 -3.47
C GLN A 43 3.06 -6.46 -2.77
N PRO A 44 1.78 -6.23 -3.15
CA PRO A 44 0.97 -5.20 -2.51
C PRO A 44 0.58 -5.64 -1.10
N VAL A 45 0.77 -4.75 -0.12
CA VAL A 45 0.35 -4.93 1.26
C VAL A 45 -0.55 -3.75 1.64
N VAL A 46 -1.76 -4.04 2.08
CA VAL A 46 -2.78 -3.05 2.41
C VAL A 46 -3.06 -3.09 3.90
N ILE A 47 -3.12 -1.92 4.53
CA ILE A 47 -3.39 -1.76 5.96
C ILE A 47 -4.66 -0.90 6.10
N SER A 48 -5.61 -1.34 6.90
CA SER A 48 -6.84 -0.58 7.20
C SER A 48 -6.54 0.81 7.75
N LYS A 49 -7.50 1.73 7.60
CA LYS A 49 -7.46 3.04 8.27
C LYS A 49 -7.27 2.89 9.79
N TYR A 50 -6.41 3.75 10.34
CA TYR A 50 -6.12 3.79 11.77
C TYR A 50 -7.21 4.55 12.55
N HIS A 51 -8.39 3.97 12.74
CA HIS A 51 -9.52 4.64 13.42
C HIS A 51 -9.22 5.09 14.86
N PHE A 52 -8.32 4.39 15.53
CA PHE A 52 -7.90 4.68 16.90
C PHE A 52 -6.78 5.74 17.01
N LEU A 53 -6.26 6.25 15.88
CA LEU A 53 -5.19 7.24 15.84
C LEU A 53 -5.69 8.56 15.23
N LYS A 54 -5.78 9.60 16.05
CA LYS A 54 -6.09 10.97 15.61
C LYS A 54 -4.82 11.82 15.63
N SER A 55 -4.02 11.75 14.56
CA SER A 55 -2.67 12.36 14.53
C SER A 55 -2.66 13.87 14.78
N LYS A 56 -3.62 14.65 14.24
CA LYS A 56 -3.67 16.10 14.46
C LYS A 56 -3.95 16.47 15.92
N ALA A 57 -4.81 15.70 16.58
CA ALA A 57 -5.15 15.86 17.99
C ALA A 57 -4.12 15.20 18.92
N LYS A 58 -3.09 14.52 18.39
CA LYS A 58 -2.09 13.74 19.14
C LYS A 58 -2.71 12.69 20.07
N ILE A 59 -3.85 12.11 19.68
CA ILE A 59 -4.54 11.08 20.44
C ILE A 59 -4.26 9.72 19.80
N PHE A 60 -3.76 8.79 20.61
CA PHE A 60 -3.58 7.39 20.24
C PHE A 60 -4.31 6.53 21.27
N LYS A 61 -5.35 5.82 20.83
CA LYS A 61 -6.13 4.90 21.65
C LYS A 61 -5.75 3.45 21.34
N ARG A 62 -6.11 2.54 22.24
CA ARG A 62 -6.10 1.10 21.93
C ARG A 62 -7.03 0.83 20.76
N GLY A 63 -6.58 0.01 19.84
CA GLY A 63 -7.38 -0.47 18.73
C GLY A 63 -6.68 -1.58 17.96
N GLN A 64 -7.38 -2.11 16.97
CA GLN A 64 -6.91 -3.15 16.07
C GLN A 64 -6.88 -2.63 14.64
N ASN A 65 -5.92 -3.10 13.85
CA ASN A 65 -5.87 -2.88 12.41
C ASN A 65 -5.86 -4.22 11.71
N ILE A 66 -6.34 -4.22 10.47
CA ILE A 66 -6.28 -5.36 9.59
C ILE A 66 -5.21 -5.10 8.54
N ILE A 67 -4.39 -6.11 8.29
CA ILE A 67 -3.37 -6.11 7.24
C ILE A 67 -3.70 -7.25 6.27
N LYS A 68 -3.72 -6.94 4.98
CA LYS A 68 -3.91 -7.94 3.92
C LYS A 68 -2.77 -7.87 2.92
N ILE A 69 -2.20 -9.04 2.63
CA ILE A 69 -1.20 -9.24 1.58
C ILE A 69 -1.96 -9.72 0.34
N LEU A 70 -1.85 -8.99 -0.76
CA LEU A 70 -2.56 -9.29 -2.01
C LEU A 70 -1.74 -10.22 -2.91
N PRO A 71 -2.29 -10.76 -4.01
CA PRO A 71 -1.47 -11.48 -4.98
C PRO A 71 -0.36 -10.60 -5.56
N GLU A 72 0.80 -11.22 -5.84
CA GLU A 72 1.93 -10.54 -6.48
C GLU A 72 1.57 -10.05 -7.89
N VAL A 73 2.19 -8.95 -8.29
CA VAL A 73 2.10 -8.38 -9.64
C VAL A 73 3.47 -8.50 -10.29
N SER A 74 3.58 -9.36 -11.30
CA SER A 74 4.81 -9.52 -12.08
C SER A 74 5.07 -8.29 -12.96
N CYS A 75 6.32 -7.81 -12.97
CA CYS A 75 6.80 -6.83 -13.93
C CYS A 75 7.55 -7.45 -15.12
N ALA A 76 7.56 -8.78 -15.26
CA ALA A 76 8.25 -9.47 -16.34
C ALA A 76 7.70 -9.02 -17.72
N GLY A 77 8.61 -8.62 -18.61
CA GLY A 77 8.30 -8.15 -19.95
C GLY A 77 7.74 -6.71 -20.02
N LEU A 78 7.54 -6.04 -18.88
CA LEU A 78 7.10 -4.65 -18.87
C LEU A 78 8.25 -3.70 -19.16
N SER A 79 7.92 -2.60 -19.83
CA SER A 79 8.81 -1.50 -20.16
C SER A 79 8.45 -0.24 -19.36
N LYS A 80 9.24 0.83 -19.53
CA LYS A 80 8.98 2.12 -18.88
C LYS A 80 7.64 2.75 -19.32
N ASP A 81 7.19 2.42 -20.53
CA ASP A 81 5.94 2.95 -21.09
C ASP A 81 4.71 2.30 -20.43
N ASP A 82 4.87 1.13 -19.82
CA ASP A 82 3.80 0.40 -19.13
C ASP A 82 3.59 0.89 -17.69
N ILE A 83 4.52 1.68 -17.14
CA ILE A 83 4.49 2.14 -15.74
C ILE A 83 3.18 2.86 -15.38
N PRO A 84 2.62 3.79 -16.19
CA PRO A 84 1.36 4.43 -15.85
C PRO A 84 0.21 3.44 -15.66
N ALA A 85 0.09 2.45 -16.56
CA ALA A 85 -0.96 1.42 -16.49
C ALA A 85 -0.73 0.47 -15.31
N LEU A 86 0.52 0.07 -15.05
CA LEU A 86 0.89 -0.73 -13.89
C LEU A 86 0.53 -0.02 -12.57
N MET A 87 0.86 1.27 -12.46
CA MET A 87 0.55 2.09 -11.29
C MET A 87 -0.96 2.19 -11.06
N GLU A 88 -1.73 2.46 -12.11
CA GLU A 88 -3.19 2.55 -12.01
C GLU A 88 -3.80 1.22 -11.57
N ARG A 89 -3.33 0.10 -12.14
CA ARG A 89 -3.77 -1.25 -11.75
C ARG A 89 -3.51 -1.53 -10.27
N VAL A 90 -2.28 -1.29 -9.81
CA VAL A 90 -1.89 -1.53 -8.41
C VAL A 90 -2.66 -0.59 -7.48
N GLN A 91 -2.81 0.68 -7.84
CA GLN A 91 -3.56 1.65 -7.04
C GLN A 91 -5.03 1.23 -6.89
N LYS A 92 -5.72 0.85 -7.98
CA LYS A 92 -7.12 0.41 -7.92
C LYS A 92 -7.29 -0.85 -7.08
N MET A 93 -6.39 -1.81 -7.24
CA MET A 93 -6.40 -3.05 -6.45
C MET A 93 -6.23 -2.74 -4.95
N MET A 94 -5.24 -1.93 -4.58
CA MET A 94 -5.01 -1.56 -3.19
C MET A 94 -6.13 -0.69 -2.62
N GLN A 95 -6.68 0.25 -3.40
CA GLN A 95 -7.76 1.15 -2.96
C GLN A 95 -9.02 0.37 -2.60
N ARG A 96 -9.43 -0.58 -3.45
CA ARG A 96 -10.60 -1.44 -3.19
C ARG A 96 -10.45 -2.21 -1.88
N GLU A 97 -9.28 -2.77 -1.66
CA GLU A 97 -8.98 -3.54 -0.44
C GLU A 97 -8.88 -2.62 0.78
N TYR A 98 -8.31 -1.42 0.63
CA TYR A 98 -8.22 -0.44 1.71
C TYR A 98 -9.61 -0.02 2.22
N GLU A 99 -10.56 0.22 1.31
CA GLU A 99 -11.96 0.55 1.65
C GLU A 99 -12.59 -0.58 2.47
N GLN A 100 -12.53 -1.82 1.97
CA GLN A 100 -13.10 -3.00 2.65
C GLN A 100 -12.51 -3.21 4.05
N LEU A 101 -11.18 -3.19 4.16
CA LEU A 101 -10.50 -3.38 5.44
C LEU A 101 -10.77 -2.23 6.42
N SER A 102 -10.98 -1.01 5.91
CA SER A 102 -11.27 0.15 6.75
C SER A 102 -12.68 0.09 7.33
N GLU A 103 -13.66 -0.38 6.56
CA GLU A 103 -15.02 -0.64 7.04
C GLU A 103 -15.05 -1.77 8.09
N GLU A 104 -14.34 -2.87 7.81
CA GLU A 104 -14.23 -4.00 8.74
C GLU A 104 -13.54 -3.58 10.04
N SER A 105 -12.41 -2.85 9.95
CA SER A 105 -11.68 -2.34 11.11
C SER A 105 -12.52 -1.38 11.95
N LEU A 106 -13.37 -0.57 11.34
CA LEU A 106 -14.28 0.33 12.07
C LEU A 106 -15.20 -0.47 13.01
N SER A 107 -15.77 -1.55 12.46
CA SER A 107 -16.67 -2.46 13.18
C SER A 107 -15.96 -3.15 14.35
N ILE A 108 -14.73 -3.65 14.12
CA ILE A 108 -13.92 -4.33 15.15
C ILE A 108 -13.58 -3.42 16.32
N ASN A 109 -13.26 -2.15 16.04
CA ASN A 109 -12.83 -1.22 17.07
C ASN A 109 -14.01 -0.71 17.94
N ASN A 110 -15.27 -1.09 17.65
CA ASN A 110 -16.47 -0.58 18.32
C ASN A 110 -16.51 0.96 18.40
N ILE A 111 -15.86 1.63 17.44
CA ILE A 111 -15.87 3.08 17.37
C ILE A 111 -17.15 3.44 16.61
N SER A 112 -18.22 3.76 17.33
CA SER A 112 -19.35 4.48 16.74
C SER A 112 -18.79 5.73 16.06
N GLU A 113 -19.19 6.03 14.82
CA GLU A 113 -18.78 7.24 14.10
C GLU A 113 -19.17 8.49 14.89
N VAL A 114 -18.28 8.96 15.76
CA VAL A 114 -18.43 10.27 16.40
C VAL A 114 -18.04 11.29 15.36
N HIS A 115 -19.06 11.81 14.67
CA HIS A 115 -19.01 13.01 13.85
C HIS A 115 -18.51 14.19 14.69
#